data_AF-A0A377KDA1-F1
#
_entry.id   AF-A0A377KDA1-F1
#
_cell.length_a   1.000
_cell.length_b   1.000
_cell.length_c   1.000
_cell.angle_alpha   90.00
_cell.angle_beta   90.00
_cell.angle_gamma   90.00
#
_symmetry.space_group_name_H-M   'P 1'
#
loop_
_entity.id
_entity.type
_entity.pdbx_description
1 polymer ?
#
loop_
_entity_poly.entity_id
_entity_poly.type
_entity_poly.pdbx_seq_one_letter_code
_entity_poly.pdbx_strand_id
1 'polypeptide(L)'
;MWNSGLSYSTGKKPQPLKVEIPDDLIQDIAIRELAFGAGALRAAVASYVRSPRYYRALMAGGARYDLKGQPCGEVTPQEQKEAETRLMMLNDRRKARKYR
;
A
#
# COMPACT_ATOMS: atom_id res chain seq x y z
N MET A 1 31.44 -1.40 14.85
CA MET A 1 30.53 -2.57 14.88
C MET A 1 29.11 -2.04 14.75
N TRP A 2 28.37 -2.50 13.73
CA TRP A 2 27.02 -2.05 13.33
C TRP A 2 26.00 -2.15 14.50
N ASN A 3 24.88 -1.42 14.57
CA ASN A 3 23.79 -1.55 13.60
C ASN A 3 22.65 -0.50 13.72
N SER A 4 22.27 0.04 12.56
CA SER A 4 20.90 0.36 12.10
C SER A 4 19.99 1.32 12.90
N GLY A 5 20.38 2.60 12.92
CA GLY A 5 19.52 3.75 13.25
C GLY A 5 18.61 4.23 12.10
N LEU A 6 17.91 3.33 11.41
CA LEU A 6 16.92 3.70 10.37
C LEU A 6 15.53 3.14 10.73
N SER A 7 15.00 3.52 11.89
CA SER A 7 13.57 3.38 12.15
C SER A 7 12.84 4.61 11.60
N TYR A 8 12.69 4.68 10.28
CA TYR A 8 11.72 5.58 9.67
C TYR A 8 10.31 4.99 9.76
N SER A 9 9.89 4.57 10.96
CA SER A 9 8.45 4.42 11.21
C SER A 9 7.88 5.82 11.45
N THR A 10 7.79 6.62 10.39
CA THR A 10 6.88 7.77 10.45
C THR A 10 5.49 7.19 10.71
N GLY A 11 4.89 7.55 11.86
CA GLY A 11 3.58 7.09 12.31
C GLY A 11 2.41 7.49 11.42
N LYS A 12 2.66 7.86 10.16
CA LYS A 12 1.63 8.24 9.20
C LYS A 12 0.77 7.02 8.86
N LYS A 13 -0.55 7.18 9.03
CA LYS A 13 -1.52 6.20 8.54
C LYS A 13 -1.42 6.19 7.01
N PRO A 14 -1.29 5.03 6.36
CA PRO A 14 -1.27 4.99 4.90
C PRO A 14 -2.58 5.56 4.37
N GLN A 15 -2.49 6.33 3.29
CA GLN A 15 -3.68 6.87 2.63
C GLN A 15 -4.16 5.89 1.54
N PRO A 16 -5.49 5.78 1.33
CA PRO A 16 -6.05 5.07 0.19
C PRO A 16 -5.51 5.64 -1.12
N LEU A 17 -4.90 4.78 -1.92
CA LEU A 17 -4.34 5.16 -3.21
C LEU A 17 -5.45 5.08 -4.27
N LYS A 18 -5.46 6.01 -5.24
CA LYS A 18 -6.25 5.93 -6.48
C LYS A 18 -6.17 4.53 -7.12
N VAL A 19 -7.29 4.07 -7.68
CA VAL A 19 -7.36 2.81 -8.46
C VAL A 19 -6.48 2.96 -9.71
N GLU A 20 -5.77 1.90 -10.13
CA GLU A 20 -4.81 1.90 -11.27
C GLU A 20 -3.49 2.67 -11.06
N ILE A 21 -3.17 3.02 -9.81
CA ILE A 21 -1.87 3.61 -9.44
C ILE A 21 -0.60 2.84 -9.87
N PRO A 22 -0.58 1.50 -10.05
CA PRO A 22 0.60 0.82 -10.53
C PRO A 22 1.10 1.35 -11.88
N ASP A 23 0.21 1.65 -12.83
CA ASP A 23 0.58 2.11 -14.17
C ASP A 23 1.04 3.57 -14.16
N ASP A 24 0.36 4.42 -13.38
CA ASP A 24 0.78 5.80 -13.13
C ASP A 24 2.18 5.86 -12.45
N LEU A 25 2.48 4.92 -11.55
CA LEU A 25 3.80 4.82 -10.90
C LEU A 25 4.89 4.36 -11.88
N ILE A 26 4.58 3.42 -12.77
CA ILE A 26 5.53 2.94 -13.78
C ILE A 26 5.89 4.07 -14.74
N GLN A 27 4.91 4.90 -15.13
CA GLN A 27 5.16 6.08 -15.97
C GLN A 27 5.95 7.16 -15.22
N ASP A 28 5.60 7.50 -13.98
CA ASP A 28 6.30 8.54 -13.21
C ASP A 28 7.78 8.18 -12.96
N ILE A 29 8.11 6.90 -12.87
CA ILE A 29 9.49 6.43 -12.68
C ILE A 29 10.28 6.39 -13.98
N ALA A 30 9.62 6.05 -15.09
CA ALA A 30 10.21 6.21 -16.40
C ALA A 30 10.54 7.69 -16.68
N ILE A 31 9.69 8.62 -16.22
CA ILE A 31 9.89 10.07 -16.38
C ILE A 31 10.99 10.60 -15.45
N ARG A 32 11.09 10.10 -14.21
CA ARG A 32 12.03 10.62 -13.19
C ARG A 32 13.41 9.95 -13.20
N GLU A 33 13.64 9.01 -14.11
CA GLU A 33 14.90 8.24 -14.24
C GLU A 33 15.45 7.74 -12.90
N LEU A 34 14.57 7.36 -11.97
CA LEU A 34 15.01 6.91 -10.67
C LEU A 34 15.83 5.62 -10.85
N ALA A 35 16.99 5.55 -10.20
CA ALA A 35 17.91 4.40 -10.23
C ALA A 35 17.37 3.18 -9.46
N PHE A 36 16.07 2.89 -9.58
CA PHE A 36 15.42 1.69 -9.09
C PHE A 36 15.00 0.86 -10.31
N GLY A 37 15.36 -0.42 -10.32
CA GLY A 37 14.83 -1.32 -11.33
C GLY A 37 13.30 -1.35 -11.24
N ALA A 38 12.61 -1.20 -12.37
CA ALA A 38 11.14 -1.13 -12.42
C ALA A 38 10.45 -2.33 -11.72
N GLY A 39 11.11 -3.49 -11.64
CA GLY A 39 10.63 -4.65 -10.88
C GLY A 39 10.64 -4.44 -9.35
N ALA A 40 11.67 -3.82 -8.80
CA ALA A 40 11.78 -3.58 -7.35
C ALA A 40 10.70 -2.60 -6.88
N LEU A 41 10.40 -1.58 -7.67
CA LEU A 41 9.31 -0.68 -7.38
C LEU A 41 7.95 -1.38 -7.47
N ARG A 42 7.67 -2.11 -8.55
CA ARG A 42 6.41 -2.87 -8.66
C ARG A 42 6.21 -3.77 -7.43
N ALA A 43 7.27 -4.42 -6.96
CA ALA A 43 7.25 -5.20 -5.73
C ALA A 43 6.99 -4.35 -4.47
N ALA A 44 7.60 -3.16 -4.35
CA ALA A 44 7.38 -2.24 -3.24
C ALA A 44 5.93 -1.73 -3.18
N VAL A 45 5.37 -1.31 -4.33
CA VAL A 45 3.96 -0.87 -4.44
C VAL A 45 3.03 -2.03 -4.12
N ALA A 46 3.27 -3.21 -4.70
CA ALA A 46 2.50 -4.41 -4.41
C ALA A 46 2.53 -4.76 -2.91
N SER A 47 3.69 -4.63 -2.26
CA SER A 47 3.84 -4.82 -0.82
C SER A 47 3.05 -3.80 -0.01
N TYR A 48 3.09 -2.52 -0.41
CA TYR A 48 2.34 -1.45 0.23
C TYR A 48 0.82 -1.68 0.18
N VAL A 49 0.27 -1.92 -1.02
CA VAL A 49 -1.18 -2.12 -1.21
C VAL A 49 -1.70 -3.44 -0.63
N ARG A 50 -0.82 -4.43 -0.43
CA ARG A 50 -1.15 -5.70 0.24
C ARG A 50 -0.93 -5.67 1.75
N SER A 51 -0.55 -4.52 2.32
CA SER A 51 -0.26 -4.41 3.75
C SER A 51 -1.55 -4.32 4.59
N PRO A 52 -1.55 -4.87 5.83
CA PRO A 52 -2.69 -4.70 6.75
C PRO A 52 -3.00 -3.24 7.06
N ARG A 53 -1.99 -2.36 7.06
CA ARG A 53 -2.20 -0.92 7.31
C ARG A 53 -2.99 -0.30 6.15
N TYR A 54 -2.70 -0.68 4.92
CA TYR A 54 -3.43 -0.21 3.74
C TYR A 54 -4.89 -0.68 3.73
N TYR A 55 -5.16 -1.95 4.04
CA TYR A 55 -6.55 -2.42 4.13
C TYR A 55 -7.36 -1.70 5.21
N ARG A 56 -6.75 -1.39 6.37
CA ARG A 56 -7.41 -0.55 7.38
C ARG A 56 -7.70 0.86 6.90
N ALA A 57 -6.85 1.42 6.04
CA ALA A 57 -7.12 2.72 5.42
C ALA A 57 -8.28 2.65 4.42
N LEU A 58 -8.37 1.59 3.61
CA LEU A 58 -9.52 1.35 2.75
C LEU A 58 -10.80 1.19 3.56
N MET A 59 -10.80 0.39 4.64
CA MET A 59 -11.97 0.22 5.51
C MET A 59 -12.44 1.52 6.17
N ALA A 60 -11.54 2.48 6.41
CA ALA A 60 -11.91 3.79 6.95
C ALA A 60 -12.66 4.66 5.92
N GLY A 61 -12.62 4.31 4.63
CA GLY A 61 -13.27 5.02 3.55
C GLY A 61 -12.60 6.36 3.21
N GLY A 62 -13.37 7.24 2.57
CA GLY A 62 -12.95 8.60 2.21
C GLY A 62 -12.31 8.72 0.82
N ALA A 63 -11.72 9.89 0.56
CA ALA A 63 -11.09 10.18 -0.71
C ALA A 63 -9.87 9.28 -0.96
N ARG A 64 -9.70 8.88 -2.21
CA ARG A 64 -8.47 8.29 -2.73
C ARG A 64 -7.55 9.39 -3.19
N TYR A 65 -6.25 9.17 -3.11
CA TYR A 65 -5.26 10.16 -3.51
C TYR A 65 -4.38 9.62 -4.64
N ASP A 66 -4.09 10.47 -5.61
CA ASP A 66 -3.11 10.19 -6.66
C ASP A 66 -1.67 10.37 -6.15
N LEU A 67 -0.69 10.17 -7.03
CA LEU A 67 0.74 10.33 -6.70
C LEU A 67 1.15 11.78 -6.39
N LYS A 68 0.35 12.76 -6.82
CA LYS A 68 0.53 14.18 -6.52
C LYS A 68 -0.21 14.60 -5.24
N GLY A 69 -0.84 13.65 -4.55
CA GLY A 69 -1.62 13.89 -3.35
C GLY A 69 -2.96 14.58 -3.60
N GLN A 70 -3.45 14.58 -4.84
CA GLN A 70 -4.75 15.15 -5.20
C GLN A 70 -5.85 14.10 -5.00
N PRO A 71 -7.04 14.50 -4.48
CA PRO A 71 -8.16 13.59 -4.34
C PRO A 71 -8.61 13.12 -5.73
N CYS A 72 -8.65 11.80 -5.93
CA CYS A 72 -9.01 11.16 -7.19
C CYS A 72 -9.99 10.02 -6.91
N GLY A 73 -11.26 10.39 -6.75
CA GLY A 73 -12.35 9.49 -6.41
C GLY A 73 -12.41 9.12 -4.93
N GLU A 74 -13.28 8.18 -4.60
CA GLU A 74 -13.56 7.77 -3.23
C GLU A 74 -13.48 6.24 -3.09
N VAL A 75 -13.23 5.78 -1.87
CA VAL A 75 -13.30 4.35 -1.55
C VAL A 75 -14.76 3.93 -1.45
N THR A 76 -15.18 3.03 -2.34
CA THR A 76 -16.57 2.56 -2.38
C THR A 76 -16.87 1.59 -1.24
N PRO A 77 -18.14 1.43 -0.82
CA PRO A 77 -18.52 0.46 0.21
C PRO A 77 -18.14 -0.99 -0.15
N GLN A 78 -18.12 -1.33 -1.44
CA GLN A 78 -17.68 -2.65 -1.91
C GLN A 78 -16.19 -2.88 -1.63
N GLU A 79 -15.36 -1.88 -1.91
CA GLU A 79 -13.92 -1.94 -1.66
C GLU A 79 -13.60 -2.00 -0.16
N GLN A 80 -14.41 -1.38 0.69
CA GLN A 80 -14.31 -1.50 2.15
C GLN A 80 -14.54 -2.95 2.60
N LYS A 81 -15.59 -3.60 2.09
CA LYS A 81 -15.91 -5.01 2.40
C LYS A 81 -14.83 -5.97 1.89
N GLU A 82 -14.30 -5.72 0.69
CA GLU A 82 -13.18 -6.49 0.16
C GLU A 82 -11.91 -6.32 0.99
N ALA A 83 -11.62 -5.09 1.44
CA ALA A 83 -10.48 -4.82 2.30
C ALA A 83 -10.58 -5.54 3.65
N GLU A 84 -11.78 -5.58 4.25
CA GLU A 84 -12.06 -6.34 5.47
C GLU A 84 -11.78 -7.84 5.26
N THR A 85 -12.34 -8.41 4.18
CA THR A 85 -12.14 -9.83 3.82
C THR A 85 -10.65 -10.16 3.63
N ARG A 86 -9.92 -9.32 2.88
CA ARG A 86 -8.48 -9.51 2.64
C ARG A 86 -7.66 -9.37 3.92
N LEU A 87 -8.04 -8.46 4.82
CA LEU A 87 -7.38 -8.29 6.12
C LEU A 87 -7.58 -9.53 7.01
N MET A 88 -8.78 -10.10 7.02
CA MET A 88 -9.07 -11.34 7.74
C MET A 88 -8.19 -12.49 7.24
N MET A 89 -8.15 -12.74 5.93
CA MET A 89 -7.31 -13.77 5.33
C MET A 89 -5.81 -13.59 5.66
N LEU A 90 -5.31 -12.35 5.67
CA LEU A 90 -3.92 -12.08 6.05
C LEU A 90 -3.64 -12.40 7.53
N ASN A 91 -4.58 -12.09 8.42
CA ASN A 91 -4.45 -12.39 9.84
C ASN A 91 -4.46 -13.91 10.07
N ASP A 92 -5.32 -14.65 9.37
CA ASP A 92 -5.39 -16.11 9.48
C ASP A 92 -4.12 -16.79 8.98
N ARG A 93 -3.57 -16.33 7.84
CA ARG A 93 -2.27 -16.81 7.34
C ARG A 93 -1.13 -16.50 8.32
N ARG A 94 -1.16 -15.34 8.97
CA ARG A 94 -0.17 -14.97 10.01
C ARG A 94 -0.28 -15.85 11.25
N LYS A 95 -1.51 -16.15 11.69
CA LYS A 95 -1.76 -17.08 12.80
C LYS A 95 -1.25 -18.48 12.43
N ALA A 96 -1.63 -19.01 11.28
CA ALA A 96 -1.19 -20.34 10.82
C ALA A 96 0.35 -20.47 10.76
N ARG A 97 1.06 -19.42 10.33
CA ARG A 97 2.53 -19.40 10.35
C ARG A 97 3.13 -19.35 11.76
N LYS A 98 2.43 -18.80 12.74
CA LYS A 98 2.90 -18.70 14.13
C LYS A 98 2.77 -20.04 14.88
N TYR A 99 1.83 -20.89 14.47
CA TYR A 99 1.59 -22.21 15.06
C TYR A 99 2.20 -23.35 14.22
N ARG A 100 3.10 -23.01 13.29
CA ARG A 100 3.82 -23.95 12.43
C ARG A 100 5.29 -23.93 12.81
#